data_AF-A0A661ALK6-F1
#
_entry.id   AF-A0A661ALK6-F1
#
_cell.length_a   1.000
_cell.length_b   1.000
_cell.length_c   1.000
_cell.angle_alpha   90.00
_cell.angle_beta   90.00
_cell.angle_gamma   90.00
#
_symmetry.space_group_name_H-M   'P 1'
#
loop_
_entity.id
_entity.type
_entity.pdbx_description
1 polymer ?
#
loop_
_entity_poly.entity_id
_entity_poly.type
_entity_poly.pdbx_seq_one_letter_code
_entity_poly.pdbx_strand_id
1 'polypeptide(L)'
;PQDAEEHVRRACELYRQIFGRDVRGMWPGEGSVSEDVIPLFKKYGVRWIATDEGILQRSGGGPHTKPYDFSGLTIVFRDRTLSDLIGFRYNSMDPLDAANDFILRLYGIRKRFPGKILVAVILDGENAWEHFPHDGKDFLREFYREIAEAPWIVPVTMSEGIELVEHGKLERLHPGSWINSDFHIWIGEKEENTAWEYLKHVRKDYDKYGDENPEAYEWILVAEGSDWFWWYGMDQETFNEGFFDWAFREALKNVYRSMGKEPPSFLDVPIMERR
;
A
#
# COMPACT_ATOMS: atom_id res chain seq x y z
N PRO A 1 -2.99 -6.38 -17.72
CA PRO A 1 -2.09 -7.40 -17.14
C PRO A 1 -0.60 -7.12 -17.36
N GLN A 2 -0.21 -6.63 -18.56
CA GLN A 2 1.19 -6.35 -18.88
C GLN A 2 1.78 -5.22 -18.02
N ASP A 3 1.05 -4.13 -17.81
CA ASP A 3 1.57 -2.97 -17.08
C ASP A 3 1.74 -3.27 -15.57
N ALA A 4 0.83 -4.04 -14.96
CA ALA A 4 1.00 -4.52 -13.58
C ALA A 4 2.24 -5.40 -13.39
N GLU A 5 2.56 -6.24 -14.39
CA GLU A 5 3.79 -7.03 -14.38
C GLU A 5 5.03 -6.12 -14.46
N GLU A 6 4.97 -5.09 -15.29
CA GLU A 6 6.03 -4.11 -15.47
C GLU A 6 6.33 -3.33 -14.18
N HIS A 7 5.30 -2.87 -13.46
CA HIS A 7 5.46 -2.22 -12.16
C HIS A 7 6.21 -3.11 -11.16
N VAL A 8 5.81 -4.38 -11.05
CA VAL A 8 6.47 -5.34 -10.15
C VAL A 8 7.91 -5.59 -10.59
N ARG A 9 8.15 -5.79 -11.90
CA ARG A 9 9.50 -6.00 -12.46
C ARG A 9 10.42 -4.83 -12.12
N ARG A 10 10.00 -3.60 -12.42
CA ARG A 10 10.79 -2.38 -12.18
C ARG A 10 11.05 -2.15 -10.70
N ALA A 11 10.06 -2.37 -9.84
CA ALA A 11 10.25 -2.28 -8.39
C ALA A 11 11.33 -3.25 -7.89
N CYS A 12 11.31 -4.50 -8.36
CA CYS A 12 12.31 -5.52 -8.00
C CYS A 12 13.71 -5.17 -8.53
N GLU A 13 13.80 -4.68 -9.77
CA GLU A 13 15.07 -4.26 -10.37
C GLU A 13 15.67 -3.05 -9.66
N LEU A 14 14.86 -2.03 -9.39
CA LEU A 14 15.29 -0.84 -8.66
C LEU A 14 15.78 -1.21 -7.26
N TYR A 15 15.05 -2.07 -6.54
CA TYR A 15 15.49 -2.58 -5.24
C TYR A 15 16.86 -3.26 -5.33
N ARG A 16 17.06 -4.12 -6.34
CA ARG A 16 18.34 -4.80 -6.55
C ARG A 16 19.47 -3.84 -6.88
N GLN A 17 19.21 -2.82 -7.70
CA GLN A 17 20.20 -1.78 -8.04
C GLN A 17 20.64 -0.99 -6.81
N ILE A 18 19.70 -0.61 -5.93
CA ILE A 18 19.98 0.19 -4.74
C ILE A 18 20.66 -0.64 -3.65
N PHE A 19 20.16 -1.85 -3.38
CA PHE A 19 20.57 -2.63 -2.20
C PHE A 19 21.51 -3.81 -2.52
N GLY A 20 21.81 -4.07 -3.80
CA GLY A 20 22.73 -5.13 -4.24
C GLY A 20 22.23 -6.55 -3.98
N ARG A 21 20.93 -6.74 -3.70
CA ARG A 21 20.32 -8.05 -3.39
C ARG A 21 18.88 -8.11 -3.88
N ASP A 22 18.38 -9.32 -4.10
CA ASP A 22 17.00 -9.54 -4.53
C ASP A 22 15.98 -9.17 -3.46
N VAL A 23 14.82 -8.70 -3.91
CA VAL A 23 13.67 -8.44 -3.04
C VAL A 23 13.22 -9.74 -2.37
N ARG A 24 12.83 -9.65 -1.10
CA ARG A 24 12.27 -10.79 -0.35
C ARG A 24 10.80 -10.59 -0.01
N GLY A 25 10.42 -9.36 0.26
CA GLY A 25 9.02 -9.00 0.44
C GLY A 25 8.69 -7.62 -0.06
N MET A 26 7.40 -7.37 -0.20
CA MET A 26 6.85 -6.20 -0.86
C MET A 26 5.62 -5.70 -0.10
N TRP A 27 5.49 -4.39 0.02
CA TRP A 27 4.23 -3.73 0.31
C TRP A 27 3.56 -3.41 -1.02
N PRO A 28 2.47 -4.08 -1.41
CA PRO A 28 1.69 -3.69 -2.58
C PRO A 28 1.17 -2.25 -2.39
N GLY A 29 0.99 -1.50 -3.48
CA GLY A 29 0.42 -0.15 -3.41
C GLY A 29 -0.88 -0.15 -2.60
N GLU A 30 -0.93 0.64 -1.53
CA GLU A 30 -2.09 0.71 -0.61
C GLU A 30 -2.46 -0.63 0.06
N GLY A 31 -1.48 -1.53 0.20
CA GLY A 31 -1.73 -2.90 0.67
C GLY A 31 -2.71 -3.67 -0.23
N SER A 32 -2.87 -3.25 -1.49
CA SER A 32 -3.85 -3.80 -2.43
C SER A 32 -3.48 -5.20 -2.88
N VAL A 33 -4.44 -6.12 -2.77
CA VAL A 33 -4.26 -7.52 -3.15
C VAL A 33 -5.47 -8.04 -3.91
N SER A 34 -5.21 -9.02 -4.77
CA SER A 34 -6.21 -9.86 -5.44
C SER A 34 -5.52 -11.18 -5.84
N GLU A 35 -6.29 -12.22 -6.17
CA GLU A 35 -5.70 -13.50 -6.60
C GLU A 35 -4.86 -13.34 -7.89
N ASP A 36 -5.27 -12.44 -8.79
CA ASP A 36 -4.64 -12.23 -10.09
C ASP A 36 -3.22 -11.64 -10.02
N VAL A 37 -2.89 -10.89 -8.96
CA VAL A 37 -1.56 -10.27 -8.81
C VAL A 37 -0.54 -11.19 -8.11
N ILE A 38 -0.99 -12.24 -7.41
CA ILE A 38 -0.13 -13.16 -6.66
C ILE A 38 0.92 -13.84 -7.56
N PRO A 39 0.57 -14.37 -8.75
CA PRO A 39 1.57 -14.95 -9.65
C PRO A 39 2.65 -13.96 -10.08
N LEU A 40 2.32 -12.67 -10.21
CA LEU A 40 3.27 -11.63 -10.62
C LEU A 40 4.34 -11.42 -9.55
N PHE A 41 3.94 -11.28 -8.29
CA PHE A 41 4.89 -11.16 -7.17
C PHE A 41 5.86 -12.35 -7.11
N LYS A 42 5.31 -13.57 -7.21
CA LYS A 42 6.12 -14.79 -7.17
C LYS A 42 7.09 -14.89 -8.35
N LYS A 43 6.66 -14.50 -9.56
CA LYS A 43 7.50 -14.50 -10.77
C LYS A 43 8.79 -13.71 -10.59
N TYR A 44 8.73 -12.59 -9.86
CA TYR A 44 9.89 -11.72 -9.60
C TYR A 44 10.58 -11.97 -8.27
N GLY A 45 10.33 -13.12 -7.62
CA GLY A 45 11.06 -13.57 -6.44
C GLY A 45 10.58 -13.00 -5.11
N VAL A 46 9.46 -12.25 -5.10
CA VAL A 46 8.79 -11.84 -3.85
C VAL A 46 8.28 -13.09 -3.14
N ARG A 47 8.68 -13.25 -1.87
CA ARG A 47 8.33 -14.41 -1.03
C ARG A 47 7.22 -14.10 -0.04
N TRP A 48 7.11 -12.84 0.37
CA TRP A 48 6.04 -12.40 1.23
C TRP A 48 5.52 -11.01 0.87
N ILE A 49 4.24 -10.78 1.11
CA ILE A 49 3.62 -9.46 1.05
C ILE A 49 2.93 -9.15 2.38
N ALA A 50 2.55 -7.88 2.57
CA ALA A 50 1.71 -7.50 3.70
C ALA A 50 0.49 -6.69 3.26
N THR A 51 -0.61 -6.86 4.01
CA THR A 51 -1.88 -6.14 3.84
C THR A 51 -2.61 -6.06 5.18
N ASP A 52 -3.90 -5.77 5.19
CA ASP A 52 -4.70 -5.47 6.37
C ASP A 52 -5.56 -6.65 6.86
N GLU A 53 -5.78 -6.74 8.18
CA GLU A 53 -6.57 -7.81 8.81
C GLU A 53 -8.02 -7.93 8.33
N GLY A 54 -8.62 -6.87 7.78
CA GLY A 54 -9.95 -6.93 7.19
C GLY A 54 -9.98 -7.74 5.89
N ILE A 55 -8.89 -7.73 5.11
CA ILE A 55 -8.73 -8.64 3.97
C ILE A 55 -8.67 -10.09 4.46
N LEU A 56 -7.94 -10.36 5.54
CA LEU A 56 -7.89 -11.70 6.14
C LEU A 56 -9.28 -12.20 6.53
N GLN A 57 -10.06 -11.34 7.22
CA GLN A 57 -11.41 -11.67 7.67
C GLN A 57 -12.33 -11.99 6.49
N ARG A 58 -12.31 -11.17 5.43
CA ARG A 58 -13.12 -11.40 4.21
C ARG A 58 -12.65 -12.58 3.37
N SER A 59 -11.39 -12.98 3.53
CA SER A 59 -10.79 -14.17 2.93
C SER A 59 -11.14 -15.46 3.70
N GLY A 60 -11.85 -15.36 4.83
CA GLY A 60 -12.18 -16.52 5.67
C GLY A 60 -11.01 -17.02 6.52
N GLY A 61 -10.00 -16.17 6.73
CA GLY A 61 -8.85 -16.48 7.56
C GLY A 61 -9.16 -16.47 9.06
N GLY A 62 -8.20 -16.98 9.83
CA GLY A 62 -8.26 -16.99 11.29
C GLY A 62 -7.67 -15.70 11.89
N PRO A 63 -6.89 -15.79 12.99
CA PRO A 63 -6.28 -14.60 13.59
C PRO A 63 -5.18 -14.01 12.71
N HIS A 64 -5.06 -12.67 12.69
CA HIS A 64 -3.99 -11.92 12.01
C HIS A 64 -2.63 -12.01 12.72
N THR A 65 -2.60 -12.63 13.88
CA THR A 65 -1.39 -12.81 14.71
C THR A 65 -0.44 -13.91 14.19
N LYS A 66 -0.58 -14.28 12.92
CA LYS A 66 0.29 -15.21 12.20
C LYS A 66 0.21 -14.95 10.69
N PRO A 67 1.27 -15.30 9.94
CA PRO A 67 1.24 -15.27 8.48
C PRO A 67 0.31 -16.36 7.92
N TYR A 68 -0.10 -16.18 6.66
CA TYR A 68 -0.84 -17.18 5.90
C TYR A 68 -0.16 -17.46 4.57
N ASP A 69 -0.13 -18.73 4.17
CA ASP A 69 0.21 -19.10 2.80
C ASP A 69 -1.03 -18.99 1.91
N PHE A 70 -0.89 -18.29 0.79
CA PHE A 70 -1.84 -18.30 -0.31
C PHE A 70 -1.10 -18.67 -1.60
N SER A 71 -1.36 -19.86 -2.12
CA SER A 71 -0.74 -20.37 -3.35
C SER A 71 0.79 -20.29 -3.35
N GLY A 72 1.45 -20.54 -2.22
CA GLY A 72 2.92 -20.49 -2.11
C GLY A 72 3.51 -19.07 -2.00
N LEU A 73 2.70 -18.05 -1.72
CA LEU A 73 3.15 -16.72 -1.29
C LEU A 73 2.70 -16.50 0.15
N THR A 74 3.61 -16.07 1.02
CA THR A 74 3.26 -15.72 2.39
C THR A 74 2.63 -14.32 2.45
N ILE A 75 1.52 -14.19 3.15
CA ILE A 75 0.83 -12.92 3.39
C ILE A 75 0.81 -12.65 4.89
N VAL A 76 1.31 -11.49 5.29
CA VAL A 76 1.22 -10.99 6.66
C VAL A 76 0.11 -9.95 6.76
N PHE A 77 -0.68 -10.02 7.82
CA PHE A 77 -1.79 -9.11 8.04
C PHE A 77 -1.49 -8.22 9.22
N ARG A 78 -1.55 -6.90 8.98
CA ARG A 78 -1.37 -5.84 9.95
C ARG A 78 -2.40 -5.95 11.09
N ASP A 79 -1.96 -5.72 12.32
CA ASP A 79 -2.85 -5.36 13.43
C ASP A 79 -3.28 -3.90 13.23
N ARG A 80 -4.52 -3.70 12.76
CA ARG A 80 -4.98 -2.38 12.34
C ARG A 80 -5.01 -1.42 13.52
N THR A 81 -5.54 -1.89 14.64
CA THR A 81 -5.71 -1.11 15.88
C THR A 81 -4.38 -0.56 16.39
N LEU A 82 -3.38 -1.43 16.58
CA LEU A 82 -2.07 -1.00 17.09
C LEU A 82 -1.38 -0.01 16.15
N SER A 83 -1.50 -0.26 14.86
CA SER A 83 -0.87 0.58 13.83
C SER A 83 -1.56 1.95 13.71
N ASP A 84 -2.89 2.00 13.78
CA ASP A 84 -3.67 3.25 13.75
C ASP A 84 -3.47 4.08 15.01
N LEU A 85 -3.23 3.45 16.15
CA LEU A 85 -2.92 4.18 17.39
C LEU A 85 -1.63 4.98 17.23
N ILE A 86 -0.58 4.39 16.65
CA ILE A 86 0.66 5.11 16.32
C ILE A 86 0.37 6.20 15.27
N GLY A 87 -0.33 5.85 14.19
CA GLY A 87 -0.57 6.77 13.09
C GLY A 87 -1.45 7.98 13.45
N PHE A 88 -2.44 7.83 14.32
CA PHE A 88 -3.51 8.85 14.43
C PHE A 88 -3.85 9.30 15.85
N ARG A 89 -3.36 8.62 16.90
CA ARG A 89 -3.82 8.86 18.28
C ARG A 89 -2.71 9.25 19.23
N TYR A 90 -1.59 8.51 19.20
CA TYR A 90 -0.50 8.68 20.15
C TYR A 90 0.23 10.02 20.01
N ASN A 91 0.10 10.71 18.87
CA ASN A 91 0.62 12.06 18.69
C ASN A 91 0.08 13.08 19.71
N SER A 92 -1.11 12.81 20.27
CA SER A 92 -1.82 13.68 21.22
C SER A 92 -1.65 13.26 22.68
N MET A 93 -0.86 12.21 22.94
CA MET A 93 -0.64 11.64 24.27
C MET A 93 0.74 11.98 24.81
N ASP A 94 0.90 11.85 26.13
CA ASP A 94 2.24 11.80 26.72
C ASP A 94 3.01 10.58 26.15
N PRO A 95 4.29 10.74 25.76
CA PRO A 95 5.10 9.68 25.17
C PRO A 95 5.17 8.38 25.98
N LEU A 96 5.29 8.49 27.32
CA LEU A 96 5.38 7.33 28.20
C LEU A 96 4.03 6.63 28.32
N ASP A 97 2.95 7.39 28.46
CA ASP A 97 1.59 6.84 28.52
C ASP A 97 1.22 6.13 27.21
N ALA A 98 1.57 6.70 26.05
CA ALA A 98 1.36 6.09 24.75
C ALA A 98 2.13 4.77 24.58
N ALA A 99 3.40 4.74 24.97
CA ALA A 99 4.22 3.52 24.96
C ALA A 99 3.61 2.44 25.87
N ASN A 100 3.22 2.81 27.10
CA ASN A 100 2.60 1.90 28.06
C ASN A 100 1.26 1.34 27.57
N ASP A 101 0.39 2.17 26.96
CA ASP A 101 -0.87 1.71 26.37
C ASP A 101 -0.62 0.68 25.25
N PHE A 102 0.38 0.91 24.39
CA PHE A 102 0.72 -0.03 23.34
C PHE A 102 1.17 -1.39 23.89
N ILE A 103 2.04 -1.39 24.89
CA ILE A 103 2.54 -2.62 25.53
C ILE A 103 1.41 -3.37 26.24
N LEU A 104 0.51 -2.64 26.91
CA LEU A 104 -0.66 -3.22 27.56
C LEU A 104 -1.57 -3.92 26.53
N ARG A 105 -1.76 -3.33 25.35
CA ARG A 105 -2.53 -3.93 24.26
C ARG A 105 -1.85 -5.16 23.67
N LEU A 106 -0.54 -5.11 23.43
CA LEU A 106 0.23 -6.29 23.03
C LEU A 106 0.09 -7.43 24.03
N TYR A 107 0.13 -7.10 25.33
CA TYR A 107 -0.06 -8.09 26.39
C TYR A 107 -1.48 -8.70 26.36
N GLY A 108 -2.49 -7.89 26.05
CA GLY A 108 -3.85 -8.36 25.79
C GLY A 108 -3.95 -9.34 24.62
N ILE A 109 -3.30 -9.02 23.49
CA ILE A 109 -3.22 -9.91 22.31
C ILE A 109 -2.56 -11.23 22.69
N ARG A 110 -1.42 -11.18 23.38
CA ARG A 110 -0.71 -12.38 23.86
C ARG A 110 -1.59 -13.25 24.77
N LYS A 111 -2.39 -12.66 25.65
CA LYS A 111 -3.32 -13.42 26.51
C LYS A 111 -4.41 -14.13 25.71
N ARG A 112 -4.87 -13.50 24.62
CA ARG A 112 -5.93 -14.03 23.76
C ARG A 112 -5.44 -15.16 22.85
N PHE A 113 -4.20 -15.08 22.38
CA PHE A 113 -3.63 -16.03 21.43
C PHE A 113 -2.43 -16.76 22.06
N PRO A 114 -2.63 -17.98 22.59
CA PRO A 114 -1.54 -18.74 23.19
C PRO A 114 -0.55 -19.25 22.14
N GLY A 115 0.72 -19.40 22.54
CA GLY A 115 1.80 -19.86 21.67
C GLY A 115 2.67 -18.73 21.14
N LYS A 116 3.47 -19.05 20.11
CA LYS A 116 4.26 -18.04 19.39
C LYS A 116 3.35 -17.35 18.37
N ILE A 117 3.27 -16.03 18.46
CA ILE A 117 2.47 -15.19 17.58
C ILE A 117 3.35 -14.11 16.94
N LEU A 118 2.95 -13.65 15.77
CA LEU A 118 3.55 -12.53 15.06
C LEU A 118 2.53 -11.39 15.04
N VAL A 119 2.87 -10.25 15.66
CA VAL A 119 2.05 -9.05 15.58
C VAL A 119 2.72 -8.08 14.62
N ALA A 120 2.10 -7.87 13.46
CA ALA A 120 2.60 -6.95 12.44
C ALA A 120 2.02 -5.55 12.67
N VAL A 121 2.90 -4.57 12.82
CA VAL A 121 2.53 -3.15 12.98
C VAL A 121 3.02 -2.43 11.74
N ILE A 122 2.08 -1.99 10.91
CA ILE A 122 2.36 -1.45 9.58
C ILE A 122 1.52 -0.19 9.43
N LEU A 123 2.17 0.94 9.22
CA LEU A 123 1.51 2.24 9.14
C LEU A 123 2.22 3.12 8.13
N ASP A 124 1.53 4.17 7.70
CA ASP A 124 2.13 5.25 6.96
C ASP A 124 3.03 6.10 7.88
N GLY A 125 4.22 6.43 7.41
CA GLY A 125 5.15 7.30 8.13
C GLY A 125 4.69 8.76 8.17
N GLU A 126 4.01 9.24 7.12
CA GLU A 126 3.55 10.64 7.01
C GLU A 126 2.48 10.93 8.07
N ASN A 127 1.52 10.01 8.25
CA ASN A 127 0.48 10.12 9.27
C ASN A 127 1.05 10.18 10.70
N ALA A 128 2.17 9.48 10.95
CA ALA A 128 2.76 9.45 12.28
C ALA A 128 3.67 10.66 12.52
N TRP A 129 4.87 10.66 11.96
CA TRP A 129 5.98 11.35 12.63
C TRP A 129 5.89 12.87 12.60
N GLU A 130 5.31 13.46 11.56
CA GLU A 130 5.14 14.91 11.44
C GLU A 130 4.15 15.50 12.47
N HIS A 131 3.24 14.67 12.97
CA HIS A 131 2.22 15.08 13.93
C HIS A 131 2.66 14.92 15.38
N PHE A 132 3.71 14.12 15.65
CA PHE A 132 4.22 13.98 17.01
C PHE A 132 5.14 15.15 17.39
N PRO A 133 5.16 15.55 18.67
CA PRO A 133 6.22 16.40 19.20
C PRO A 133 7.62 15.82 18.90
N HIS A 134 8.54 16.68 18.46
CA HIS A 134 9.92 16.32 18.13
C HIS A 134 10.05 15.17 17.13
N ASP A 135 9.18 15.12 16.11
CA ASP A 135 9.19 14.11 15.05
C ASP A 135 9.04 12.67 15.59
N GLY A 136 8.31 12.50 16.70
CA GLY A 136 8.08 11.20 17.34
C GLY A 136 9.26 10.65 18.15
N LYS A 137 10.38 11.37 18.25
CA LYS A 137 11.60 10.88 18.95
C LYS A 137 11.36 10.50 20.40
N ASP A 138 10.54 11.27 21.11
CA ASP A 138 10.25 11.00 22.51
C ASP A 138 9.39 9.74 22.67
N PHE A 139 8.32 9.60 21.87
CA PHE A 139 7.52 8.37 21.84
C PHE A 139 8.36 7.15 21.46
N LEU A 140 9.16 7.24 20.39
CA LEU A 140 10.00 6.11 19.95
C LEU A 140 11.01 5.69 21.02
N ARG A 141 11.58 6.63 21.78
CA ARG A 141 12.50 6.33 22.88
C ARG A 141 11.81 5.54 23.99
N GLU A 142 10.64 6.00 24.43
CA GLU A 142 9.86 5.30 25.46
C GLU A 142 9.39 3.95 24.93
N PHE A 143 8.84 3.90 23.72
CA PHE A 143 8.37 2.69 23.06
C PHE A 143 9.45 1.62 22.93
N TYR A 144 10.64 1.96 22.41
CA TYR A 144 11.72 1.00 22.30
C TYR A 144 12.28 0.58 23.66
N ARG A 145 12.26 1.46 24.67
CA ARG A 145 12.65 1.08 26.04
C ARG A 145 11.69 0.02 26.60
N GLU A 146 10.38 0.26 26.53
CA GLU A 146 9.38 -0.69 27.04
C GLU A 146 9.44 -2.04 26.29
N ILE A 147 9.67 -2.02 24.96
CA ILE A 147 9.88 -3.25 24.18
C ILE A 147 11.14 -4.00 24.63
N ALA A 148 12.25 -3.29 24.87
CA ALA A 148 13.51 -3.89 25.30
C ALA A 148 13.43 -4.48 26.72
N GLU A 149 12.64 -3.87 27.60
CA GLU A 149 12.42 -4.32 28.98
C GLU A 149 11.37 -5.44 29.10
N ALA A 150 10.64 -5.74 28.02
CA ALA A 150 9.64 -6.80 27.98
C ALA A 150 10.24 -8.12 27.46
N PRO A 151 10.70 -9.06 28.33
CA PRO A 151 11.39 -10.30 27.90
C PRO A 151 10.50 -11.29 27.12
N TRP A 152 9.21 -10.98 27.00
CA TRP A 152 8.23 -11.78 26.26
C TRP A 152 7.96 -11.24 24.85
N ILE A 153 8.56 -10.12 24.48
CA ILE A 153 8.52 -9.54 23.14
C ILE A 153 9.87 -9.82 22.48
N VAL A 154 9.84 -10.26 21.23
CA VAL A 154 11.04 -10.45 20.42
C VAL A 154 10.91 -9.55 19.19
N PRO A 155 11.57 -8.39 19.16
CA PRO A 155 11.56 -7.54 17.97
C PRO A 155 12.32 -8.25 16.84
N VAL A 156 11.68 -8.34 15.68
CA VAL A 156 12.19 -9.07 14.51
C VAL A 156 11.89 -8.28 13.24
N THR A 157 12.69 -8.48 12.20
CA THR A 157 12.28 -8.09 10.85
C THR A 157 11.10 -8.96 10.39
N MET A 158 10.33 -8.48 9.41
CA MET A 158 9.22 -9.27 8.85
C MET A 158 9.67 -10.65 8.35
N SER A 159 10.83 -10.71 7.67
CA SER A 159 11.37 -11.96 7.15
C SER A 159 11.78 -12.94 8.25
N GLU A 160 12.29 -12.46 9.39
CA GLU A 160 12.60 -13.31 10.54
C GLU A 160 11.32 -13.77 11.24
N GLY A 161 10.37 -12.84 11.45
CA GLY A 161 9.11 -13.12 12.13
C GLY A 161 8.29 -14.22 11.45
N ILE A 162 8.23 -14.19 10.11
CA ILE A 162 7.53 -15.20 9.30
C ILE A 162 8.10 -16.61 9.52
N GLU A 163 9.39 -16.77 9.78
CA GLU A 163 10.04 -18.07 9.99
C GLU A 163 9.87 -18.61 11.43
N LEU A 164 9.46 -17.75 12.37
CA LEU A 164 9.39 -18.08 13.80
C LEU A 164 8.03 -18.58 14.26
N VAL A 165 7.00 -18.45 13.44
CA VAL A 165 5.61 -18.78 13.77
C VAL A 165 4.99 -19.70 12.73
N GLU A 166 3.98 -20.46 13.13
CA GLU A 166 3.26 -21.34 12.21
C GLU A 166 2.39 -20.54 11.23
N HIS A 167 2.33 -20.99 9.98
CA HIS A 167 1.54 -20.35 8.94
C HIS A 167 0.13 -20.93 8.92
N GLY A 168 -0.87 -20.05 8.77
CA GLY A 168 -2.19 -20.46 8.30
C GLY A 168 -2.17 -20.78 6.80
N LYS A 169 -3.30 -21.29 6.29
CA LYS A 169 -3.55 -21.42 4.85
C LYS A 169 -4.79 -20.64 4.48
N LEU A 170 -4.77 -20.01 3.32
CA LEU A 170 -5.94 -19.38 2.70
C LEU A 170 -6.28 -20.12 1.41
N GLU A 171 -7.55 -20.49 1.27
CA GLU A 171 -8.10 -21.10 0.05
C GLU A 171 -8.58 -20.05 -0.96
N ARG A 172 -8.86 -18.84 -0.48
CA ARG A 172 -9.32 -17.68 -1.26
C ARG A 172 -8.63 -16.43 -0.73
N LEU A 173 -8.36 -15.47 -1.61
CA LEU A 173 -7.93 -14.13 -1.24
C LEU A 173 -8.97 -13.11 -1.68
N HIS A 174 -9.54 -12.38 -0.71
CA HIS A 174 -10.50 -11.32 -0.99
C HIS A 174 -9.80 -10.12 -1.65
N PRO A 175 -10.29 -9.63 -2.80
CA PRO A 175 -9.69 -8.48 -3.45
C PRO A 175 -10.02 -7.19 -2.72
N GLY A 176 -9.01 -6.39 -2.40
CA GLY A 176 -9.17 -5.10 -1.75
C GLY A 176 -7.85 -4.51 -1.28
N SER A 177 -7.94 -3.34 -0.65
CA SER A 177 -6.80 -2.62 -0.07
C SER A 177 -6.79 -2.68 1.45
N TRP A 178 -5.77 -2.04 2.04
CA TRP A 178 -5.73 -1.84 3.49
C TRP A 178 -6.83 -0.91 4.03
N ILE A 179 -7.51 -0.16 3.17
CA ILE A 179 -8.61 0.74 3.53
C ILE A 179 -9.94 0.05 3.20
N ASN A 180 -10.81 -0.09 4.20
CA ASN A 180 -12.15 -0.69 4.12
C ASN A 180 -12.23 -2.13 3.55
N SER A 181 -11.08 -2.72 3.19
CA SER A 181 -10.95 -4.04 2.57
C SER A 181 -11.65 -4.14 1.21
N ASP A 182 -11.61 -3.05 0.45
CA ASP A 182 -12.09 -2.94 -0.92
C ASP A 182 -11.24 -1.89 -1.69
N PHE A 183 -11.71 -1.45 -2.86
CA PHE A 183 -11.02 -0.47 -3.71
C PHE A 183 -11.79 0.86 -3.87
N HIS A 184 -12.83 1.12 -3.07
CA HIS A 184 -13.74 2.24 -3.35
C HIS A 184 -13.04 3.60 -3.42
N ILE A 185 -11.97 3.81 -2.64
CA ILE A 185 -11.18 5.05 -2.63
C ILE A 185 -10.53 5.38 -3.99
N TRP A 186 -10.35 4.40 -4.87
CA TRP A 186 -9.73 4.62 -6.19
C TRP A 186 -10.67 4.32 -7.34
N ILE A 187 -11.87 3.75 -7.08
CA ILE A 187 -12.83 3.39 -8.12
C ILE A 187 -14.25 3.25 -7.56
N GLY A 188 -15.18 4.00 -8.17
CA GLY A 188 -16.61 3.89 -7.90
C GLY A 188 -17.32 5.22 -8.13
N GLU A 189 -16.68 6.33 -7.77
CA GLU A 189 -17.22 7.67 -7.97
C GLU A 189 -17.08 8.16 -9.42
N LYS A 190 -17.82 9.24 -9.74
CA LYS A 190 -17.85 9.79 -11.10
C LYS A 190 -16.49 10.29 -11.56
N GLU A 191 -15.76 11.00 -10.70
CA GLU A 191 -14.46 11.58 -11.02
C GLU A 191 -13.41 10.48 -11.23
N GLU A 192 -13.29 9.53 -10.29
CA GLU A 192 -12.41 8.36 -10.40
C GLU A 192 -12.67 7.53 -11.67
N ASN A 193 -13.93 7.20 -11.94
CA ASN A 193 -14.29 6.42 -13.13
C ASN A 193 -13.94 7.17 -14.42
N THR A 194 -14.10 8.51 -14.42
CA THR A 194 -13.72 9.34 -15.56
C THR A 194 -12.20 9.31 -15.77
N ALA A 195 -11.41 9.42 -14.70
CA ALA A 195 -9.96 9.29 -14.76
C ALA A 195 -9.51 7.92 -15.31
N TRP A 196 -10.15 6.82 -14.85
CA TRP A 196 -9.87 5.48 -15.37
C TRP A 196 -10.22 5.34 -16.86
N GLU A 197 -11.35 5.88 -17.30
CA GLU A 197 -11.71 5.86 -18.73
C GLU A 197 -10.78 6.73 -19.57
N TYR A 198 -10.27 7.86 -19.03
CA TYR A 198 -9.26 8.67 -19.71
C TYR A 198 -7.96 7.88 -19.89
N LEU A 199 -7.42 7.29 -18.81
CA LEU A 199 -6.21 6.47 -18.86
C LEU A 199 -6.37 5.28 -19.83
N LYS A 200 -7.51 4.58 -19.77
CA LYS A 200 -7.83 3.48 -20.69
C LYS A 200 -7.92 3.91 -22.15
N HIS A 201 -8.44 5.10 -22.43
CA HIS A 201 -8.44 5.65 -23.79
C HIS A 201 -7.00 5.90 -24.26
N VAL A 202 -6.20 6.59 -23.46
CA VAL A 202 -4.80 6.89 -23.77
C VAL A 202 -3.98 5.61 -23.97
N ARG A 203 -4.19 4.58 -23.13
CA ARG A 203 -3.51 3.28 -23.25
C ARG A 203 -3.82 2.59 -24.58
N LYS A 204 -5.09 2.62 -25.01
CA LYS A 204 -5.52 2.06 -26.31
C LYS A 204 -4.93 2.82 -27.49
N ASP A 205 -4.83 4.15 -27.38
CA ASP A 205 -4.22 4.97 -28.42
C ASP A 205 -2.71 4.72 -28.50
N TYR A 206 -2.03 4.53 -27.35
CA TYR A 206 -0.64 4.08 -27.34
C TYR A 206 -0.47 2.72 -28.03
N ASP A 207 -1.30 1.72 -27.70
CA ASP A 207 -1.24 0.40 -28.36
C ASP A 207 -1.43 0.49 -29.88
N LYS A 208 -2.19 1.49 -30.34
CA LYS A 208 -2.49 1.68 -31.75
C LYS A 208 -1.40 2.46 -32.50
N TYR A 209 -0.83 3.49 -31.88
CA TYR A 209 0.02 4.48 -32.56
C TYR A 209 1.48 4.47 -32.11
N GLY A 210 1.73 4.02 -30.88
CA GLY A 210 2.97 4.22 -30.16
C GLY A 210 3.68 2.94 -29.77
N ASP A 211 3.30 1.80 -30.36
CA ASP A 211 3.95 0.52 -30.10
C ASP A 211 5.48 0.72 -30.26
N GLU A 212 6.20 0.46 -29.16
CA GLU A 212 7.65 0.64 -28.97
C GLU A 212 8.19 2.04 -28.62
N ASN A 213 7.37 3.10 -28.42
CA ASN A 213 7.89 4.39 -27.92
C ASN A 213 8.13 4.32 -26.40
N PRO A 214 9.39 4.32 -25.91
CA PRO A 214 9.67 4.11 -24.49
C PRO A 214 9.24 5.32 -23.64
N GLU A 215 9.40 6.54 -24.15
CA GLU A 215 9.05 7.76 -23.42
C GLU A 215 7.53 7.86 -23.21
N ALA A 216 6.74 7.54 -24.24
CA ALA A 216 5.30 7.49 -24.13
C ALA A 216 4.84 6.40 -23.14
N TYR A 217 5.57 5.26 -23.09
CA TYR A 217 5.30 4.21 -22.11
C TYR A 217 5.63 4.64 -20.68
N GLU A 218 6.72 5.37 -20.46
CA GLU A 218 7.03 5.95 -19.14
C GLU A 218 5.88 6.83 -18.65
N TRP A 219 5.32 7.68 -19.51
CA TRP A 219 4.18 8.52 -19.15
C TRP A 219 2.91 7.73 -18.84
N ILE A 220 2.70 6.56 -19.45
CA ILE A 220 1.61 5.65 -19.08
C ILE A 220 1.83 5.13 -17.65
N LEU A 221 3.03 4.63 -17.35
CA LEU A 221 3.34 4.10 -16.02
C LEU A 221 3.24 5.19 -14.94
N VAL A 222 3.62 6.43 -15.26
CA VAL A 222 3.40 7.59 -14.38
C VAL A 222 1.91 7.82 -14.14
N ALA A 223 1.08 7.79 -15.20
CA ALA A 223 -0.36 8.00 -15.09
C ALA A 223 -1.11 6.86 -14.38
N GLU A 224 -0.48 5.69 -14.21
CA GLU A 224 -1.02 4.55 -13.45
C GLU A 224 -0.80 4.66 -11.93
N GLY A 225 -0.15 5.72 -11.44
CA GLY A 225 0.02 5.97 -10.01
C GLY A 225 -1.32 6.09 -9.28
N SER A 226 -1.48 5.36 -8.17
CA SER A 226 -2.72 5.37 -7.37
C SER A 226 -3.01 6.74 -6.75
N ASP A 227 -1.98 7.54 -6.50
CA ASP A 227 -2.10 8.91 -5.98
C ASP A 227 -3.02 9.79 -6.83
N TRP A 228 -3.03 9.63 -8.16
CA TRP A 228 -3.93 10.41 -9.01
C TRP A 228 -5.39 10.16 -8.67
N PHE A 229 -5.73 8.90 -8.40
CA PHE A 229 -7.07 8.44 -8.12
C PHE A 229 -7.49 8.74 -6.69
N TRP A 230 -6.54 8.74 -5.75
CA TRP A 230 -6.77 9.12 -4.36
C TRP A 230 -7.42 10.50 -4.21
N TRP A 231 -7.03 11.47 -5.05
CA TRP A 231 -7.52 12.84 -4.95
C TRP A 231 -8.89 13.06 -5.61
N TYR A 232 -9.36 12.13 -6.44
CA TYR A 232 -10.68 12.21 -7.07
C TYR A 232 -11.76 11.70 -6.12
N GLY A 233 -12.99 12.22 -6.26
CA GLY A 233 -14.12 11.78 -5.45
C GLY A 233 -14.31 12.60 -4.16
N MET A 234 -15.43 12.39 -3.50
CA MET A 234 -15.85 13.17 -2.32
C MET A 234 -15.13 12.74 -1.03
N ASP A 235 -14.40 11.63 -1.09
CA ASP A 235 -13.75 11.01 0.07
C ASP A 235 -12.50 11.76 0.56
N GLN A 236 -11.96 12.69 -0.24
CA GLN A 236 -10.82 13.53 0.12
C GLN A 236 -11.14 15.03 -0.07
N GLU A 237 -10.55 15.86 0.79
CA GLU A 237 -10.50 17.32 0.63
C GLU A 237 -9.03 17.73 0.51
N THR A 238 -8.67 18.49 -0.54
CA THR A 238 -7.33 19.09 -0.62
C THR A 238 -7.38 20.52 -1.14
N PHE A 239 -6.51 21.37 -0.58
CA PHE A 239 -6.39 22.77 -1.00
C PHE A 239 -5.86 22.92 -2.45
N ASN A 240 -5.37 21.84 -3.06
CA ASN A 240 -4.74 21.82 -4.39
C ASN A 240 -5.41 20.85 -5.38
N GLU A 241 -6.71 20.57 -5.23
CA GLU A 241 -7.48 19.67 -6.13
C GLU A 241 -7.20 19.97 -7.61
N GLY A 242 -7.30 21.24 -8.01
CA GLY A 242 -7.06 21.65 -9.40
C GLY A 242 -5.65 21.38 -9.93
N PHE A 243 -4.63 21.30 -9.06
CA PHE A 243 -3.28 20.95 -9.47
C PHE A 243 -3.15 19.46 -9.77
N PHE A 244 -3.68 18.58 -8.90
CA PHE A 244 -3.61 17.14 -9.11
C PHE A 244 -4.38 16.71 -10.36
N ASP A 245 -5.57 17.28 -10.57
CA ASP A 245 -6.34 17.04 -11.80
C ASP A 245 -5.59 17.48 -13.06
N TRP A 246 -5.01 18.68 -13.04
CA TRP A 246 -4.21 19.18 -14.15
C TRP A 246 -2.98 18.31 -14.40
N ALA A 247 -2.24 17.93 -13.35
CA ALA A 247 -1.02 17.15 -13.45
C ALA A 247 -1.29 15.75 -14.02
N PHE A 248 -2.34 15.07 -13.56
CA PHE A 248 -2.77 13.79 -14.12
C PHE A 248 -3.10 13.91 -15.61
N ARG A 249 -3.92 14.90 -16.00
CA ARG A 249 -4.25 15.12 -17.41
C ARG A 249 -3.04 15.49 -18.25
N GLU A 250 -2.09 16.27 -17.73
CA GLU A 250 -0.84 16.57 -18.45
C GLU A 250 0.04 15.33 -18.61
N ALA A 251 0.10 14.42 -17.63
CA ALA A 251 0.78 13.13 -17.79
C ALA A 251 0.17 12.34 -18.97
N LEU A 252 -1.17 12.27 -19.05
CA LEU A 252 -1.87 11.66 -20.18
C LEU A 252 -1.58 12.36 -21.51
N LYS A 253 -1.53 13.70 -21.56
CA LYS A 253 -1.16 14.45 -22.77
C LYS A 253 0.29 14.19 -23.19
N ASN A 254 1.19 14.01 -22.23
CA ASN A 254 2.60 13.73 -22.51
C ASN A 254 2.80 12.37 -23.20
N VAL A 255 1.90 11.40 -22.99
CA VAL A 255 1.88 10.17 -23.80
C VAL A 255 1.76 10.50 -25.29
N TYR A 256 0.78 11.34 -25.67
CA TYR A 256 0.59 11.75 -27.08
C TYR A 256 1.76 12.58 -27.61
N ARG A 257 2.23 13.57 -26.84
CA ARG A 257 3.34 14.44 -27.25
C ARG A 257 4.61 13.63 -27.51
N SER A 258 4.89 12.64 -26.67
CA SER A 258 6.04 11.73 -26.82
C SER A 258 5.95 10.88 -28.10
N MET A 259 4.74 10.57 -28.55
CA MET A 259 4.48 9.92 -29.84
C MET A 259 4.44 10.89 -31.04
N GLY A 260 4.70 12.18 -30.83
CA GLY A 260 4.56 13.23 -31.86
C GLY A 260 3.12 13.45 -32.31
N LYS A 261 2.13 13.20 -31.43
CA LYS A 261 0.70 13.38 -31.68
C LYS A 261 0.16 14.55 -30.90
N GLU A 262 -0.85 15.20 -31.47
CA GLU A 262 -1.64 16.19 -30.74
C GLU A 262 -2.54 15.48 -29.72
N PRO A 263 -2.53 15.91 -28.44
CA PRO A 263 -3.42 15.33 -27.44
C PRO A 263 -4.91 15.57 -27.77
N PRO A 264 -5.79 14.59 -27.55
CA PRO A 264 -7.22 14.78 -27.72
C PRO A 264 -7.79 15.85 -26.79
N SER A 265 -8.75 16.64 -27.29
CA SER A 265 -9.34 17.77 -26.57
C SER A 265 -10.11 17.39 -25.29
N PHE A 266 -10.48 16.12 -25.11
CA PHE A 266 -11.11 15.68 -23.87
C PHE A 266 -10.15 15.82 -22.67
N LEU A 267 -8.83 15.75 -22.89
CA LEU A 267 -7.82 15.95 -21.85
C LEU A 267 -7.68 17.42 -21.42
N ASP A 268 -8.30 18.36 -22.14
CA ASP A 268 -8.36 19.77 -21.75
C ASP A 268 -9.50 20.06 -20.78
N VAL A 269 -10.46 19.13 -20.64
CA VAL A 269 -11.59 19.25 -19.73
C VAL A 269 -11.17 18.73 -18.34
N PRO A 270 -11.25 19.54 -17.27
CA PRO A 270 -11.03 19.07 -15.90
C PRO A 270 -11.94 17.90 -15.55
N ILE A 271 -11.41 16.91 -14.84
CA ILE A 271 -12.20 15.78 -14.34
C ILE A 271 -12.91 16.19 -13.06
N MET A 272 -12.20 16.89 -12.17
CA MET A 272 -12.78 17.45 -10.95
C MET A 272 -13.84 18.50 -11.27
N GLU A 273 -15.02 18.32 -10.67
CA GLU A 273 -16.06 19.34 -10.71
C GLU A 273 -15.67 20.48 -9.77
N ARG A 274 -15.96 21.73 -10.16
CA ARG A 274 -15.75 22.87 -9.25
C ARG A 274 -16.71 22.74 -8.08
N ARG A 275 -16.17 22.47 -6.89
CA ARG A 275 -16.89 22.47 -5.61
C ARG A 275 -17.05 23.89 -5.06
#